data_AF-A0A5P0JJH9-F1
#
_entry.id   AF-A0A5P0JJH9-F1
#
_cell.length_a   1.000
_cell.length_b   1.000
_cell.length_c   1.000
_cell.angle_alpha   90.00
_cell.angle_beta   90.00
_cell.angle_gamma   90.00
#
_symmetry.space_group_name_H-M   'P 1'
#
loop_
_entity.id
_entity.type
_entity.pdbx_description
1 polymer ?
#
loop_
_entity_poly.entity_id
_entity_poly.type
_entity_poly.pdbx_seq_one_letter_code
_entity_poly.pdbx_strand_id
1 'polypeptide(L)'
;LTATQEGNYNGTEGISALPFNGIILAHSNESEWVTFRNNKNNEAFLDRVYIVKVPYCLRISEEIKIYEKLLNHSELTHAPCAPGTLETLSRFSILSRLKEPENSSIYSKMRVYDGESLKDTDP
;
A
#
# COMPACT_ATOMS: atom_id res chain seq x y z
N LEU A 1 -24.53 2.23 -10.68
CA LEU A 1 -24.04 3.25 -11.64
C LEU A 1 -24.58 4.64 -11.35
N THR A 2 -25.69 4.78 -10.64
CA THR A 2 -26.34 6.06 -10.29
C THR A 2 -25.36 7.12 -9.77
N ALA A 3 -24.49 6.80 -8.80
CA ALA A 3 -23.59 7.80 -8.20
C ALA A 3 -22.45 8.25 -9.14
N THR A 4 -21.92 7.36 -9.97
CA THR A 4 -20.79 7.66 -10.88
C THR A 4 -21.23 8.17 -12.25
N GLN A 5 -22.46 7.87 -12.66
CA GLN A 5 -22.95 8.13 -14.01
C GLN A 5 -24.06 9.17 -14.05
N GLU A 6 -25.01 9.13 -13.11
CA GLU A 6 -26.13 10.08 -13.04
C GLU A 6 -25.88 11.20 -12.03
N GLY A 7 -24.82 11.08 -11.22
CA GLY A 7 -24.53 12.01 -10.14
C GLY A 7 -25.60 11.97 -9.05
N ASN A 8 -26.27 10.83 -8.86
CA ASN A 8 -27.35 10.66 -7.90
C ASN A 8 -27.15 9.36 -7.11
N TYR A 9 -27.61 9.21 -5.88
CA TYR A 9 -27.73 7.91 -5.24
C TYR A 9 -29.16 7.66 -4.76
N ASN A 10 -29.59 6.40 -4.83
CA ASN A 10 -30.93 6.04 -4.39
C ASN A 10 -30.97 6.01 -2.86
N GLY A 11 -31.87 6.81 -2.28
CA GLY A 11 -32.17 6.75 -0.85
C GLY A 11 -32.90 5.46 -0.48
N THR A 12 -33.01 5.20 0.83
CA THR A 12 -33.89 4.16 1.36
C THR A 12 -35.32 4.68 1.45
N GLU A 13 -36.30 3.84 1.10
CA GLU A 13 -37.76 4.03 1.24
C GLU A 13 -38.32 5.42 0.87
N GLY A 14 -38.89 5.54 -0.33
CA GLY A 14 -39.77 6.66 -0.72
C GLY A 14 -39.07 8.00 -1.03
N ILE A 15 -37.77 8.10 -0.78
CA ILE A 15 -36.97 9.30 -1.09
C ILE A 15 -36.48 9.23 -2.55
N SER A 16 -36.72 10.30 -3.33
CA SER A 16 -36.20 10.44 -4.68
C SER A 16 -34.68 10.42 -4.71
N ALA A 17 -34.08 10.08 -5.86
CA ALA A 17 -32.62 10.03 -6.01
C ALA A 17 -31.98 11.34 -5.54
N LEU A 18 -31.03 11.22 -4.61
CA LEU A 18 -30.35 12.37 -4.01
C LEU A 18 -29.12 12.73 -4.85
N PRO A 19 -28.86 14.02 -5.11
CA PRO A 19 -27.67 14.42 -5.85
C PRO A 19 -26.40 14.02 -5.08
N PHE A 20 -25.47 13.40 -5.79
CA PHE A 20 -24.15 12.98 -5.35
C PHE A 20 -23.10 13.83 -6.07
N ASN A 21 -22.35 14.61 -5.30
CA ASN A 21 -21.15 15.29 -5.76
C ASN A 21 -20.00 14.92 -4.83
N GLY A 22 -19.20 13.94 -5.23
CA GLY A 22 -18.12 13.42 -4.40
C GLY A 22 -17.19 12.47 -5.16
N ILE A 23 -16.14 12.03 -4.48
CA ILE A 23 -15.20 11.05 -5.00
C ILE A 23 -15.53 9.70 -4.37
N ILE A 24 -15.60 8.66 -5.20
CA ILE A 24 -15.68 7.27 -4.72
C ILE A 24 -14.25 6.73 -4.67
N LEU A 25 -13.78 6.42 -3.47
CA LEU A 25 -12.50 5.76 -3.24
C LEU A 25 -12.75 4.32 -2.81
N ALA A 26 -12.11 3.37 -3.50
CA ALA A 26 -12.14 1.95 -3.15
C ALA A 26 -10.71 1.43 -3.02
N HIS A 27 -10.53 0.42 -2.16
CA HIS A 27 -9.29 -0.33 -2.05
C HIS A 27 -9.58 -1.80 -2.41
N SER A 28 -8.59 -2.45 -3.02
CA SER A 28 -8.66 -3.86 -3.43
C SER A 28 -7.26 -4.44 -3.41
N ASN A 29 -7.14 -5.73 -3.13
CA ASN A 29 -5.90 -6.45 -3.42
C ASN A 29 -5.79 -6.77 -4.93
N GLU A 30 -4.61 -7.18 -5.37
CA GLU A 30 -4.35 -7.46 -6.79
C GLU A 30 -5.20 -8.65 -7.31
N SER A 31 -5.39 -9.71 -6.52
CA SER A 31 -6.19 -10.88 -6.93
C SER A 31 -7.66 -10.56 -7.17
N GLU A 32 -8.25 -9.76 -6.27
CA GLU A 32 -9.63 -9.28 -6.39
C GLU A 32 -9.75 -8.31 -7.55
N TRP A 33 -8.76 -7.43 -7.74
CA TRP A 33 -8.72 -6.50 -8.86
C TRP A 33 -8.68 -7.24 -10.20
N VAL A 34 -7.85 -8.28 -10.33
CA VAL A 34 -7.77 -9.12 -11.53
C VAL A 34 -9.12 -9.81 -11.79
N THR A 35 -9.73 -10.38 -10.75
CA THR A 35 -11.06 -11.00 -10.86
C THR A 35 -12.13 -9.99 -11.28
N PHE A 36 -12.12 -8.80 -10.66
CA PHE A 36 -13.05 -7.71 -10.95
C PHE A 36 -12.93 -7.23 -12.40
N ARG A 37 -11.69 -7.05 -12.89
CA ARG A 37 -11.39 -6.60 -14.26
C ARG A 37 -11.79 -7.64 -15.31
N ASN A 38 -11.61 -8.93 -15.00
CA ASN A 38 -11.93 -10.01 -15.94
C ASN A 38 -13.44 -10.27 -16.08
N ASN A 39 -14.27 -9.69 -15.21
CA ASN A 39 -15.71 -9.83 -15.29
C ASN A 39 -16.30 -8.82 -16.29
N LYS A 40 -16.89 -9.34 -17.38
CA LYS A 40 -17.52 -8.53 -18.45
C LYS A 40 -18.64 -7.60 -17.96
N ASN A 41 -19.33 -7.96 -16.87
CA ASN A 41 -20.36 -7.10 -16.29
C ASN A 41 -19.79 -5.79 -15.72
N ASN A 42 -18.48 -5.76 -15.42
CA ASN A 42 -17.80 -4.60 -14.85
C ASN A 42 -17.09 -3.75 -15.90
N GLU A 43 -17.13 -4.11 -17.18
CA GLU A 43 -16.40 -3.44 -18.25
C GLU A 43 -16.70 -1.94 -18.30
N ALA A 44 -17.98 -1.55 -18.15
CA ALA A 44 -18.40 -0.15 -18.10
C ALA A 44 -17.82 0.67 -16.93
N PHE A 45 -17.37 0.02 -15.86
CA PHE A 45 -16.71 0.70 -14.74
C PHE A 45 -15.23 0.97 -15.02
N LEU A 46 -14.57 0.10 -15.79
CA LEU A 46 -13.11 0.19 -16.02
C LEU A 46 -12.71 1.49 -16.71
N ASP A 47 -13.53 2.00 -17.62
CA ASP A 47 -13.28 3.28 -18.32
C ASP A 47 -13.45 4.52 -17.43
N ARG A 48 -14.01 4.34 -16.22
CA ARG A 48 -14.38 5.43 -15.29
C ARG A 48 -13.62 5.38 -13.98
N VAL A 49 -12.62 4.52 -13.86
CA VAL A 49 -11.82 4.36 -12.65
C VAL A 49 -10.37 4.74 -12.93
N TYR A 50 -9.78 5.52 -12.03
CA TYR A 50 -8.34 5.77 -12.03
C TYR A 50 -7.67 4.81 -11.05
N ILE A 51 -6.75 3.98 -11.54
CA ILE A 51 -6.07 2.96 -10.72
C ILE A 51 -4.77 3.54 -10.18
N VAL A 52 -4.67 3.62 -8.86
CA VAL A 52 -3.42 3.96 -8.16
C VAL A 52 -2.82 2.67 -7.62
N LYS A 53 -1.68 2.26 -8.15
CA LYS A 53 -0.92 1.12 -7.62
C LYS A 53 -0.07 1.57 -6.45
N VAL A 54 -0.26 0.94 -5.30
CA VAL A 54 0.53 1.19 -4.09
C VAL A 54 1.50 0.02 -3.89
N PRO A 55 2.78 0.15 -4.28
CA PRO A 55 3.76 -0.91 -4.07
C PRO A 55 4.12 -1.05 -2.59
N TYR A 56 4.71 -2.18 -2.23
CA TYR A 56 5.30 -2.34 -0.92
C TYR A 56 6.40 -1.30 -0.66
N CYS A 57 6.50 -0.84 0.59
CA CYS A 57 7.67 -0.11 1.07
C CYS A 57 8.92 -1.00 0.91
N LEU A 58 9.99 -0.45 0.34
CA LEU A 58 11.27 -1.14 0.12
C LEU A 58 12.45 -0.41 0.78
N ARG A 59 12.19 0.61 1.61
CA ARG A 59 13.20 1.35 2.38
C ARG A 59 13.05 1.01 3.86
N ILE A 60 14.18 0.74 4.53
CA ILE A 60 14.18 0.40 5.96
C ILE A 60 13.68 1.61 6.76
N SER A 61 14.22 2.78 6.46
CA SER A 61 13.87 4.05 7.12
C SER A 61 12.38 4.41 7.02
N GLU A 62 11.70 4.01 5.93
CA GLU A 62 10.26 4.22 5.77
C GLU A 62 9.43 3.15 6.48
N GLU A 63 9.86 1.88 6.47
CA GLU A 63 9.19 0.80 7.20
C GLU A 63 9.24 1.03 8.72
N ILE A 64 10.36 1.55 9.25
CA ILE A 64 10.48 1.95 10.66
C ILE A 64 9.39 2.97 11.02
N LYS A 65 9.17 3.99 10.19
CA LYS A 65 8.13 5.01 10.42
C LYS A 65 6.73 4.42 10.44
N ILE A 66 6.48 3.37 9.66
CA ILE A 66 5.20 2.64 9.68
C ILE A 66 5.04 1.96 11.04
N TYR A 67 6.05 1.25 11.53
CA TYR A 67 5.98 0.58 12.83
C TYR A 67 5.87 1.57 13.99
N GLU A 68 6.60 2.67 13.96
CA GLU A 68 6.47 3.75 14.95
C GLU A 68 5.05 4.31 14.97
N LYS A 69 4.47 4.60 13.79
CA LYS A 69 3.09 5.06 13.68
C LYS A 69 2.12 4.04 14.28
N LEU A 70 2.28 2.75 13.98
CA LEU A 70 1.40 1.70 14.50
C LEU A 70 1.51 1.57 16.02
N LEU A 71 2.74 1.57 16.56
CA LEU A 71 2.98 1.45 17.99
C LEU A 71 2.38 2.63 18.76
N ASN A 72 2.58 3.86 18.27
CA ASN A 72 2.06 5.09 18.89
C ASN A 72 0.52 5.13 18.96
N HIS A 73 -0.18 4.42 18.06
CA HIS A 73 -1.64 4.36 18.04
C HIS A 73 -2.18 3.01 18.57
N SER A 74 -1.33 2.22 19.22
CA SER A 74 -1.69 0.90 19.76
C SER A 74 -1.66 0.89 21.29
N GLU A 75 -2.24 -0.16 21.87
CA GLU A 75 -2.14 -0.43 23.31
C GLU A 75 -0.68 -0.67 23.78
N LEU A 76 0.24 -0.94 22.84
CA LEU A 76 1.65 -1.18 23.11
C LEU A 76 2.49 0.12 23.15
N THR A 77 1.89 1.30 23.07
CA THR A 77 2.63 2.57 23.02
C THR A 77 3.57 2.81 24.22
N HIS A 78 3.31 2.17 25.37
CA HIS A 78 4.15 2.26 26.58
C HIS A 78 4.93 0.97 26.88
N ALA A 79 4.83 -0.03 25.99
CA ALA A 79 5.56 -1.27 26.16
C ALA A 79 7.07 -1.03 25.97
N PRO A 80 7.94 -1.68 26.76
CA PRO A 80 9.38 -1.58 26.57
C PRO A 80 9.77 -2.15 25.19
N CYS A 81 10.50 -1.36 24.42
CA CYS A 81 11.03 -1.76 23.11
C CYS A 81 12.56 -1.65 23.16
N ALA A 82 13.27 -2.74 22.87
CA ALA A 82 14.72 -2.74 22.91
C ALA A 82 15.28 -1.90 21.74
N PRO A 83 16.45 -1.26 21.92
CA PRO A 83 17.12 -0.56 20.83
C PRO A 83 17.36 -1.51 19.65
N GLY A 84 17.08 -1.05 18.43
CA GLY A 84 17.28 -1.83 17.20
C GLY A 84 16.19 -2.88 16.91
N THR A 85 15.17 -3.05 17.76
CA THR A 85 14.06 -3.99 17.48
C THR A 85 13.32 -3.62 16.19
N LEU A 86 12.89 -2.36 16.05
CA LEU A 86 12.15 -1.92 14.85
C LEU A 86 13.03 -1.96 13.60
N GLU A 87 14.31 -1.67 13.74
CA GLU A 87 15.27 -1.74 12.64
C GLU A 87 15.46 -3.17 12.15
N THR A 88 15.65 -4.12 13.08
CA THR A 88 15.82 -5.54 12.76
C THR A 88 14.56 -6.10 12.11
N LEU A 89 13.38 -5.78 12.65
CA LEU A 89 12.10 -6.15 12.08
C LEU A 89 11.93 -5.57 10.67
N SER A 90 12.28 -4.30 10.48
CA SER A 90 12.18 -3.61 9.19
C SER A 90 13.10 -4.26 8.15
N ARG A 91 14.36 -4.52 8.50
CA ARG A 91 15.31 -5.22 7.61
C ARG A 91 14.77 -6.59 7.18
N PHE A 92 14.27 -7.38 8.13
CA PHE A 92 13.66 -8.69 7.83
C PHE A 92 12.46 -8.56 6.88
N SER A 93 11.52 -7.67 7.18
CA SER A 93 10.32 -7.44 6.37
C SER A 93 10.69 -7.00 4.94
N ILE A 94 11.65 -6.08 4.79
CA ILE A 94 12.06 -5.57 3.49
C ILE A 94 12.77 -6.65 2.66
N LEU A 95 13.68 -7.41 3.27
CA LEU A 95 14.35 -8.53 2.61
C LEU A 95 13.36 -9.56 2.06
N SER A 96 12.25 -9.82 2.75
CA SER A 96 11.20 -10.74 2.27
C SER A 96 10.47 -10.27 1.01
N ARG A 97 10.54 -8.96 0.69
CA ARG A 97 9.84 -8.32 -0.44
C ARG A 97 10.79 -7.97 -1.59
N LEU A 98 12.10 -7.94 -1.33
CA LEU A 98 13.10 -7.59 -2.33
C LEU A 98 13.28 -8.75 -3.32
N LYS A 99 13.30 -8.39 -4.60
CA LYS A 99 13.71 -9.32 -5.66
C LYS A 99 15.23 -9.47 -5.66
N GLU A 100 15.68 -10.72 -5.75
CA GLU A 100 17.09 -11.06 -5.85
C GLU A 100 17.73 -10.37 -7.07
N PRO A 101 18.82 -9.60 -6.89
CA PRO A 101 19.55 -9.00 -7.99
C PRO A 101 20.52 -9.99 -8.64
N GLU A 102 20.79 -9.82 -9.93
CA GLU A 102 21.68 -10.73 -10.67
C GLU A 102 23.17 -10.56 -10.31
N ASN A 103 23.61 -9.32 -10.03
CA ASN A 103 25.03 -8.96 -9.93
C ASN A 103 25.44 -8.40 -8.55
N SER A 104 24.66 -8.63 -7.50
CA SER A 104 24.96 -8.10 -6.16
C SER A 104 24.28 -8.94 -5.08
N SER A 105 24.58 -8.67 -3.81
CA SER A 105 23.81 -9.27 -2.73
C SER A 105 22.45 -8.58 -2.57
N ILE A 106 21.43 -9.34 -2.16
CA ILE A 106 20.12 -8.78 -1.79
C ILE A 106 20.24 -7.73 -0.68
N TYR A 107 21.24 -7.90 0.20
CA TYR A 107 21.55 -6.97 1.28
C TYR A 107 22.13 -5.65 0.77
N SER A 108 23.04 -5.69 -0.21
CA SER A 108 23.57 -4.48 -0.87
C SER A 108 22.45 -3.69 -1.54
N LYS A 109 21.51 -4.38 -2.21
CA LYS A 109 20.32 -3.75 -2.80
C LYS A 109 19.42 -3.06 -1.78
N MET A 110 19.18 -3.71 -0.63
CA MET A 110 18.41 -3.13 0.48
C MET A 110 19.04 -1.81 0.97
N ARG A 111 20.36 -1.79 1.18
CA ARG A 111 21.10 -0.60 1.63
C ARG A 111 21.04 0.54 0.61
N VAL A 112 21.23 0.23 -0.67
CA VAL A 112 21.10 1.22 -1.76
C VAL A 112 19.70 1.81 -1.80
N TYR A 113 18.67 0.98 -1.63
CA TYR A 113 17.29 1.44 -1.62
C TYR A 113 17.03 2.34 -0.42
N ASP A 114 17.69 2.13 0.72
CA ASP A 114 17.61 3.05 1.86
C ASP A 114 18.44 4.34 1.68
N GLY A 115 19.20 4.45 0.59
CA GLY A 115 19.99 5.63 0.22
C GLY A 115 21.46 5.54 0.63
N GLU A 116 21.93 4.39 1.10
CA GLU A 116 23.33 4.19 1.46
C GLU A 116 24.22 4.04 0.23
N SER A 117 25.43 4.60 0.29
CA SER A 117 26.44 4.41 -0.75
C SER A 117 27.23 3.12 -0.54
N LEU A 118 27.33 2.29 -1.58
CA LEU A 118 28.11 1.05 -1.53
C LEU A 118 29.62 1.27 -1.70
N LYS A 119 30.06 2.50 -1.99
CA LYS A 119 31.46 2.82 -2.32
C LYS A 119 32.48 2.48 -1.22
N ASP A 120 32.04 2.30 0.02
CA ASP A 120 32.91 2.02 1.16
C ASP A 120 32.70 0.62 1.78
N THR A 121 31.84 -0.24 1.20
CA THR A 121 31.38 -1.45 1.89
C THR A 121 31.37 -2.76 1.11
N ASP A 122 31.78 -2.76 -0.16
CA ASP A 122 32.06 -3.99 -0.92
C ASP A 122 33.52 -3.96 -1.40
N PRO A 123 34.39 -4.92 -1.03
CA PRO A 123 35.74 -5.05 -1.58
C PRO A 123 35.78 -5.50 -3.04
#